data_AF-A0A225UIY6-F1
#
_entry.id   AF-A0A225UIY6-F1
#
_cell.length_a   1.000
_cell.length_b   1.000
_cell.length_c   1.000
_cell.angle_alpha   90.00
_cell.angle_beta   90.00
_cell.angle_gamma   90.00
#
_symmetry.space_group_name_H-M   'P 1'
#
loop_
_entity.id
_entity.type
_entity.pdbx_description
1 polymer ?
#
loop_
_entity_poly.entity_id
_entity_poly.type
_entity_poly.pdbx_seq_one_letter_code
_entity_poly.pdbx_strand_id
1 'polypeptide(L)'
;MYADSEANIAFRNEYLKKKTANRAGTTVDRPEVYLDESFCNVNHVRGQTWLSSDNIRYNKSGKRDRACIIAAGIVASRGRTTYSKVGEGSIKVWNEFKTRKKDEPDDYHGNFNSELIEKWFEELCITLRDNNGGCNIHMDGAVS
;
A
#
# COMPACT_ATOMS: atom_id res chain seq x y z
N MET A 1 8.24 -20.00 -2.62
CA MET A 1 9.02 -19.16 -3.55
C MET A 1 10.18 -18.59 -2.75
N TYR A 2 11.43 -19.01 -3.00
CA TYR A 2 12.58 -18.50 -2.25
C TYR A 2 12.93 -17.10 -2.73
N ALA A 3 13.11 -16.16 -1.80
CA ALA A 3 13.42 -14.77 -2.12
C ALA A 3 14.68 -14.64 -3.01
N ASP A 4 15.62 -15.57 -2.91
CA ASP A 4 16.92 -15.52 -3.60
C ASP A 4 17.05 -16.57 -4.72
N SER A 5 15.95 -17.03 -5.31
CA SER A 5 16.05 -17.86 -6.52
C SER A 5 16.73 -17.06 -7.65
N GLU A 6 17.45 -17.75 -8.54
CA GLU A 6 18.10 -17.10 -9.69
C GLU A 6 17.13 -16.26 -10.52
N ALA A 7 15.89 -16.74 -10.69
CA ALA A 7 14.82 -16.01 -11.36
C ALA A 7 14.45 -14.70 -10.65
N ASN A 8 14.34 -14.73 -9.31
CA ASN A 8 14.04 -13.52 -8.52
C ASN A 8 15.22 -12.54 -8.51
N ILE A 9 16.46 -13.04 -8.49
CA ILE A 9 17.66 -12.21 -8.60
C ILE A 9 17.73 -11.55 -9.98
N ALA A 10 17.50 -12.31 -11.06
CA ALA A 10 17.46 -11.79 -12.42
C ALA A 10 16.37 -10.72 -12.59
N PHE A 11 15.17 -10.97 -12.09
CA PHE A 11 14.07 -10.02 -12.12
C PHE A 11 14.39 -8.72 -11.35
N ARG A 12 14.94 -8.83 -10.13
CA ARG A 12 15.35 -7.66 -9.35
C ARG A 12 16.45 -6.86 -10.06
N ASN A 13 17.42 -7.53 -10.66
CA ASN A 13 18.47 -6.87 -11.41
C ASN A 13 17.92 -6.11 -12.64
N GLU A 14 16.98 -6.70 -13.37
CA GLU A 14 16.32 -6.02 -14.49
C GLU A 14 15.50 -4.82 -14.02
N TYR A 15 14.75 -4.98 -12.94
CA TYR A 15 13.98 -3.90 -12.33
C TYR A 15 14.88 -2.73 -11.88
N LEU A 16 16.00 -3.04 -11.21
CA LEU A 16 16.97 -2.03 -10.77
C LEU A 16 17.64 -1.32 -11.95
N LYS A 17 17.91 -2.02 -13.06
CA LYS A 17 18.44 -1.42 -14.29
C LYS A 17 17.45 -0.39 -14.86
N LYS A 18 16.17 -0.75 -14.96
CA LYS A 18 15.11 0.17 -15.42
C LYS A 18 14.98 1.39 -14.51
N LYS A 19 15.00 1.18 -13.18
CA LYS A 19 14.94 2.25 -12.19
C LYS A 19 16.15 3.19 -12.26
N THR A 20 17.34 2.64 -12.49
CA THR A 20 18.57 3.44 -12.62
C THR A 20 18.59 4.21 -13.94
N ALA A 21 18.08 3.61 -15.03
CA ALA A 21 17.98 4.28 -16.33
C ALA A 21 17.01 5.49 -16.31
N ASN A 22 16.01 5.48 -15.42
CA ASN A 22 15.08 6.60 -15.23
C ASN A 22 15.69 7.76 -14.40
N ARG A 23 16.96 7.67 -14.00
CA ARG A 23 17.64 8.67 -13.16
C ARG A 23 18.79 9.34 -13.89
N ALA A 24 18.89 10.66 -13.72
CA ALA A 24 20.03 11.46 -14.16
C ALA A 24 20.59 12.23 -12.94
N GLY A 25 21.54 11.62 -12.24
CA GLY A 25 22.05 12.14 -10.98
C GLY A 25 20.95 12.14 -9.90
N THR A 26 20.57 13.33 -9.42
CA THR A 26 19.50 13.47 -8.42
C THR A 26 18.10 13.59 -9.03
N THR A 27 17.97 13.76 -10.35
CA THR A 27 16.68 13.94 -11.04
C THR A 27 16.13 12.64 -11.60
N VAL A 28 14.80 12.56 -11.70
CA VAL A 28 14.08 11.49 -12.41
C VAL A 28 13.52 12.03 -13.72
N ASP A 29 13.66 11.26 -14.80
CA ASP A 29 13.19 11.64 -16.14
C ASP A 29 11.67 11.52 -16.25
N ARG A 30 11.14 10.35 -15.87
CA ARG A 30 9.70 10.13 -15.70
C ARG A 30 9.35 10.06 -14.22
N PRO A 31 8.27 10.73 -13.77
CA PRO A 31 7.77 10.59 -12.41
C PRO A 31 7.56 9.12 -12.02
N GLU A 32 8.01 8.74 -10.83
CA GLU A 32 7.82 7.41 -10.24
C GLU A 32 6.69 7.48 -9.23
N VAL A 33 5.71 6.59 -9.35
CA VAL A 33 4.58 6.47 -8.41
C VAL A 33 4.67 5.13 -7.71
N TYR A 34 4.68 5.14 -6.38
CA TYR A 34 4.76 3.97 -5.53
C TYR A 34 3.42 3.78 -4.83
N LEU A 35 2.83 2.60 -5.00
CA LEU A 35 1.57 2.20 -4.39
C LEU A 35 1.88 1.14 -3.34
N ASP A 36 1.29 1.29 -2.17
CA ASP A 36 1.42 0.31 -1.09
C ASP A 36 0.15 0.30 -0.24
N GLU A 37 -0.11 -0.85 0.34
CA GLU A 37 -1.26 -1.13 1.19
C GLU A 37 -0.80 -1.51 2.60
N SER A 38 -1.56 -1.07 3.60
CA SER A 38 -1.27 -1.41 4.99
C SER A 38 -2.54 -1.71 5.76
N PHE A 39 -2.52 -2.82 6.49
CA PHE A 39 -3.63 -3.22 7.36
C PHE A 39 -3.39 -2.70 8.78
N CYS A 40 -4.28 -1.81 9.22
CA CYS A 40 -4.26 -1.24 10.57
C CYS A 40 -5.38 -1.86 11.42
N ASN A 41 -5.05 -2.40 12.59
CA ASN A 41 -6.08 -2.81 13.56
C ASN A 41 -6.77 -1.55 14.11
N VAL A 42 -8.10 -1.47 14.02
CA VAL A 42 -8.88 -0.29 14.46
C VAL A 42 -8.77 -0.10 15.98
N ASN A 43 -8.60 -1.20 16.73
CA ASN A 43 -8.41 -1.18 18.17
C ASN A 43 -6.93 -1.11 18.54
N HIS A 44 -6.30 0.04 18.32
CA HIS A 44 -4.99 0.33 18.89
C HIS A 44 -5.17 0.68 20.38
N VAL A 45 -5.32 -0.34 21.23
CA VAL A 45 -5.31 -0.10 22.67
C VAL A 45 -3.92 0.44 23.01
N ARG A 46 -3.81 1.67 23.53
CA ARG A 46 -2.60 2.09 24.27
C ARG A 46 -2.30 0.94 25.25
N GLY A 47 -1.18 0.26 25.05
CA GLY A 47 -0.65 -0.64 26.06
C GLY A 47 -0.33 0.23 27.27
N GLN A 48 -1.28 0.37 28.20
CA GLN A 48 -0.94 0.69 29.57
C GLN A 48 0.04 -0.41 29.99
N THR A 49 1.32 -0.05 30.12
CA THR A 49 2.45 -0.97 30.33
C THR A 49 2.33 -1.77 31.63
N TRP A 50 1.34 -1.44 32.48
CA TRP A 50 1.10 -2.08 33.76
C TRP A 50 -0.38 -2.49 33.85
N LEU A 51 -0.63 -3.80 33.79
CA LEU A 51 -1.88 -4.38 34.28
C LEU A 51 -1.66 -4.66 35.77
N SER A 52 -2.45 -4.06 36.66
CA SER A 52 -2.48 -4.49 38.07
C SER A 52 -3.13 -5.88 38.16
N SER A 53 -2.86 -6.61 39.24
CA SER A 53 -3.40 -7.94 39.54
C SER A 53 -4.93 -8.06 39.43
N ASP A 54 -5.62 -6.92 39.42
CA ASP A 54 -7.09 -6.83 39.49
C ASP A 54 -7.73 -6.64 38.11
N ASN A 55 -6.94 -6.49 37.03
CA ASN A 55 -7.42 -6.27 35.66
C ASN A 55 -6.98 -7.39 34.70
N ILE A 56 -7.53 -8.58 34.89
CA ILE A 56 -7.35 -9.71 33.96
C ILE A 56 -8.11 -9.41 32.65
N ARG A 57 -7.37 -9.18 31.57
CA ARG A 57 -7.95 -9.05 30.22
C ARG A 57 -8.27 -10.43 29.65
N TYR A 58 -9.56 -10.74 29.47
CA TYR A 58 -10.03 -12.00 28.87
C TYR A 58 -9.90 -12.06 27.33
N ASN A 59 -9.40 -11.02 26.66
CA ASN A 59 -9.38 -10.97 25.21
C ASN A 59 -7.95 -11.07 24.65
N LYS A 60 -7.72 -12.08 23.79
CA LYS A 60 -6.51 -12.20 22.98
C LYS A 60 -6.35 -10.95 22.10
N SER A 61 -5.19 -10.30 22.16
CA SER A 61 -4.80 -9.24 21.24
C SER A 61 -4.92 -9.73 19.78
N GLY A 62 -5.49 -8.92 18.88
CA GLY A 62 -5.49 -9.18 17.44
C GLY A 62 -6.76 -9.77 16.79
N LYS A 63 -7.89 -9.89 17.51
CA LYS A 63 -9.18 -10.39 16.94
C LYS A 63 -10.30 -9.35 16.96
N ARG A 64 -10.17 -8.21 16.27
CA ARG A 64 -11.27 -7.27 15.95
C ARG A 64 -10.95 -6.47 14.68
N ASP A 65 -11.95 -5.75 14.17
CA ASP A 65 -11.99 -4.95 12.93
C ASP A 65 -10.65 -4.34 12.50
N ARG A 66 -10.38 -4.43 11.20
CA ARG A 66 -9.18 -3.89 10.54
C ARG A 66 -9.59 -2.82 9.55
N ALA A 67 -8.67 -1.92 9.24
CA ALA A 67 -8.80 -0.99 8.15
C ALA A 67 -7.66 -1.26 7.17
N CYS A 68 -7.99 -1.44 5.90
CA CYS A 68 -7.01 -1.42 4.82
C CYS A 68 -6.82 0.03 4.38
N ILE A 69 -5.58 0.50 4.38
CA ILE A 69 -5.19 1.83 3.91
C ILE A 69 -4.34 1.63 2.65
N ILE A 70 -4.70 2.30 1.56
CA ILE A 70 -3.87 2.39 0.36
C ILE A 70 -3.50 3.85 0.11
N ALA A 71 -2.30 4.08 -0.41
CA ALA A 71 -1.85 5.42 -0.78
C ALA A 71 -0.85 5.38 -1.95
N ALA A 72 -0.74 6.51 -2.66
CA ALA A 72 0.24 6.70 -3.73
C ALA A 72 1.28 7.75 -3.35
N GLY A 73 2.55 7.36 -3.31
CA GLY A 73 3.69 8.27 -3.18
C GLY A 73 4.28 8.60 -4.54
N ILE A 74 4.44 9.88 -4.87
CA ILE A 74 4.98 10.35 -6.15
C ILE A 74 6.38 10.92 -5.91
N VAL A 75 7.35 10.52 -6.72
CA VAL A 75 8.68 11.11 -6.83
C VAL A 75 8.82 11.69 -8.23
N ALA A 76 9.07 13.00 -8.33
CA ALA A 76 9.17 13.69 -9.61
C ALA A 76 10.27 14.76 -9.55
N SER A 77 10.70 15.23 -10.72
CA SER A 77 11.67 16.31 -10.83
C SER A 77 11.10 17.50 -11.60
N ARG A 78 11.50 18.69 -11.17
CA ARG A 78 11.27 19.95 -11.88
C ARG A 78 12.60 20.66 -12.04
N GLY A 79 13.13 20.65 -13.26
CA GLY A 79 14.51 21.07 -13.52
C GLY A 79 15.49 20.19 -12.74
N ARG A 80 16.38 20.81 -11.97
CA ARG A 80 17.39 20.10 -11.15
C ARG A 80 16.89 19.67 -9.76
N THR A 81 15.63 19.93 -9.44
CA THR A 81 15.07 19.66 -8.10
C THR A 81 14.16 18.45 -8.16
N THR A 82 14.43 17.47 -7.29
CA THR A 82 13.55 16.32 -7.05
C THR A 82 12.72 16.57 -5.81
N TYR A 83 11.45 16.21 -5.90
CA TYR A 83 10.50 16.33 -4.80
C TYR A 83 9.68 15.05 -4.67
N SER A 84 9.15 14.84 -3.49
CA SER A 84 8.17 13.80 -3.22
C SER A 84 6.88 14.40 -2.68
N LYS A 85 5.74 13.82 -3.05
CA LYS A 85 4.42 14.18 -2.53
C LYS A 85 3.52 12.96 -2.47
N VAL A 86 2.51 12.99 -1.62
CA VAL A 86 1.39 12.04 -1.72
C VAL A 86 0.50 12.48 -2.88
N GLY A 87 0.03 11.52 -3.69
CA GLY A 87 -0.91 11.77 -4.77
C GLY A 87 -2.21 12.36 -4.23
N GLU A 88 -2.70 13.39 -4.90
CA GLU A 88 -3.96 14.02 -4.51
C GLU A 88 -5.11 13.01 -4.62
N GLY A 89 -5.95 12.94 -3.58
CA GLY A 89 -7.05 11.97 -3.52
C GLY A 89 -6.63 10.48 -3.43
N SER A 90 -5.33 10.17 -3.38
CA SER A 90 -4.83 8.79 -3.47
C SER A 90 -5.02 7.99 -2.19
N ILE A 91 -5.14 8.63 -1.03
CA ILE A 91 -5.35 7.93 0.24
C ILE A 91 -6.80 7.43 0.30
N LYS A 92 -6.98 6.12 0.37
CA LYS A 92 -8.28 5.51 0.68
C LYS A 92 -8.14 4.60 1.89
N VAL A 93 -9.22 4.55 2.68
CA VAL A 93 -9.33 3.71 3.86
C VAL A 93 -10.61 2.90 3.71
N TRP A 94 -10.47 1.58 3.63
CA TRP A 94 -11.59 0.65 3.66
C TRP A 94 -11.65 -0.01 5.03
N ASN A 95 -12.76 0.16 5.73
CA ASN A 95 -12.99 -0.52 6.99
C ASN A 95 -13.53 -1.93 6.74
N GLU A 96 -12.89 -2.92 7.34
CA GLU A 96 -13.33 -4.31 7.40
C GLU A 96 -14.11 -4.53 8.70
N PHE A 97 -15.36 -4.07 8.73
CA PHE A 97 -16.29 -4.40 9.82
C PHE A 97 -16.86 -5.80 9.57
N LYS A 98 -16.23 -6.86 10.09
CA LYS A 98 -16.82 -8.20 10.03
C LYS A 98 -17.80 -8.38 11.19
N THR A 99 -19.10 -8.21 10.95
CA THR A 99 -20.09 -9.04 11.66
C THR A 99 -19.92 -10.46 11.14
N ARG A 100 -19.13 -11.30 11.84
CA ARG A 100 -18.99 -12.73 11.51
C ARG A 100 -20.37 -13.37 11.41
N LYS A 101 -20.85 -13.67 10.20
CA LYS A 101 -21.86 -14.73 10.01
C LYS A 101 -21.14 -16.06 10.19
N LYS A 102 -21.76 -16.98 10.95
CA LYS A 102 -21.09 -18.16 11.50
C LYS A 102 -20.70 -19.22 10.45
N ASP A 103 -21.14 -19.07 9.20
CA ASP A 103 -21.13 -20.12 8.19
C ASP A 103 -20.56 -19.69 6.81
N GLU A 104 -19.91 -18.53 6.70
CA GLU A 104 -19.26 -18.12 5.45
C GLU A 104 -17.76 -18.51 5.45
N PRO A 105 -17.25 -19.12 4.35
CA PRO A 105 -15.82 -19.35 4.19
C PRO A 105 -15.08 -18.02 4.35
N ASP A 106 -13.87 -18.09 4.92
CA ASP A 106 -13.10 -16.95 5.41
C ASP A 106 -12.72 -15.99 4.27
N ASP A 107 -13.69 -15.19 3.81
CA ASP A 107 -13.47 -14.13 2.83
C ASP A 107 -12.73 -13.02 3.55
N TYR A 108 -11.41 -13.15 3.54
CA TYR A 108 -10.45 -12.24 4.15
C TYR A 108 -10.64 -10.80 3.64
N HIS A 109 -11.30 -10.60 2.51
CA HIS A 109 -11.34 -9.36 1.73
C HIS A 109 -12.69 -8.64 1.72
N GLY A 110 -13.55 -8.88 2.71
CA GLY A 110 -14.97 -8.45 2.72
C GLY A 110 -15.30 -6.96 2.48
N ASN A 111 -14.31 -6.08 2.26
CA ASN A 111 -14.49 -4.74 1.69
C ASN A 111 -13.29 -4.23 0.82
N PHE A 112 -12.30 -5.09 0.54
CA PHE A 112 -11.09 -4.80 -0.26
C PHE A 112 -11.05 -5.77 -1.44
N ASN A 113 -11.95 -5.55 -2.39
CA ASN A 113 -12.09 -6.38 -3.59
C ASN A 113 -11.42 -5.71 -4.81
N SER A 114 -11.16 -6.50 -5.86
CA SER A 114 -10.49 -6.03 -7.08
C SER A 114 -11.26 -4.88 -7.74
N GLU A 115 -12.60 -4.90 -7.74
CA GLU A 115 -13.42 -3.84 -8.33
C GLU A 115 -13.20 -2.46 -7.68
N LEU A 116 -13.10 -2.41 -6.35
CA LEU A 116 -12.84 -1.17 -5.61
C LEU A 116 -11.42 -0.66 -5.84
N ILE A 117 -10.45 -1.58 -5.94
CA ILE A 117 -9.05 -1.25 -6.24
C ILE A 117 -8.94 -0.74 -7.68
N GLU A 118 -9.57 -1.40 -8.66
CA GLU A 118 -9.57 -1.00 -10.06
C GLU A 118 -10.16 0.39 -10.24
N LYS A 119 -11.32 0.66 -9.63
CA LYS A 119 -11.94 1.99 -9.68
C LYS A 119 -11.05 3.06 -9.05
N TRP A 120 -10.49 2.79 -7.87
CA TRP A 120 -9.56 3.72 -7.22
C TRP A 120 -8.31 3.95 -8.09
N PHE A 121 -7.79 2.90 -8.71
CA PHE A 121 -6.61 2.96 -9.56
C PHE A 121 -6.88 3.78 -10.83
N GLU A 122 -8.07 3.65 -11.42
CA GLU A 122 -8.51 4.47 -12.56
C GLU A 122 -8.59 5.96 -12.19
N GLU A 123 -9.23 6.29 -11.06
CA GLU A 123 -9.30 7.67 -10.54
C GLU A 123 -7.90 8.25 -10.28
N LEU A 124 -6.99 7.44 -9.72
CA LEU A 124 -5.60 7.80 -9.52
C LEU A 124 -4.89 8.04 -10.85
N CYS A 125 -5.06 7.17 -11.85
CA CYS A 125 -4.43 7.31 -13.17
C CYS A 125 -4.87 8.61 -13.87
N ILE A 126 -6.15 8.97 -13.78
CA ILE A 126 -6.68 10.23 -14.31
C ILE A 126 -5.97 11.41 -13.62
N THR A 127 -5.94 11.41 -12.29
CA THR A 127 -5.31 12.46 -11.49
C THR A 127 -3.82 12.61 -11.78
N LEU A 128 -3.10 11.49 -11.94
CA LEU A 128 -1.68 11.47 -12.27
C LEU A 128 -1.43 12.01 -13.68
N ARG A 129 -2.24 11.61 -14.66
CA ARG A 129 -2.11 12.12 -16.04
C ARG A 129 -2.27 13.64 -16.07
N ASP A 130 -3.27 14.16 -15.37
CA ASP A 130 -3.61 15.58 -15.40
C ASP A 130 -2.57 16.43 -14.64
N ASN A 131 -1.99 15.91 -13.55
CA ASN A 131 -1.05 16.65 -12.70
C ASN A 131 0.44 16.41 -13.00
N ASN A 132 0.77 15.25 -13.56
CA ASN A 132 2.15 14.75 -13.64
C ASN A 132 2.50 14.21 -15.04
N GLY A 133 1.54 14.06 -15.95
CA GLY A 133 1.76 13.49 -17.28
C GLY A 133 2.06 11.98 -17.23
N GLY A 134 2.88 11.51 -18.16
CA GLY A 134 3.28 10.10 -18.20
C GLY A 134 4.20 9.73 -17.03
N CYS A 135 3.80 8.73 -16.23
CA CYS A 135 4.56 8.24 -15.08
C CYS A 135 4.89 6.74 -15.18
N ASN A 136 5.77 6.26 -14.30
CA ASN A 136 6.05 4.85 -14.07
C ASN A 136 5.43 4.46 -12.73
N ILE A 137 4.52 3.47 -12.75
CA ILE A 137 3.82 3.01 -11.55
C ILE A 137 4.48 1.73 -11.03
N HIS A 138 4.74 1.70 -9.72
CA HIS A 138 5.35 0.61 -8.99
C HIS A 138 4.32 0.09 -7.97
N MET A 139 3.96 -1.17 -8.11
CA MET A 139 3.06 -1.91 -7.21
C MET A 139 3.71 -3.26 -6.92
N ASP A 140 3.40 -3.86 -5.77
CA ASP A 140 3.82 -5.22 -5.48
C ASP A 140 2.98 -6.23 -6.29
N GLY A 141 3.46 -7.48 -6.33
CA GLY A 141 2.77 -8.57 -7.03
C GLY A 141 1.71 -9.23 -6.15
N ALA A 142 0.97 -8.44 -5.36
CA ALA A 142 -0.09 -8.98 -4.51
C ALA A 142 -1.15 -9.69 -5.36
N VAL A 143 -1.58 -10.85 -4.90
CA VAL A 143 -2.63 -11.63 -5.56
C VAL A 143 -3.94 -11.21 -4.92
N SER A 144 -4.81 -10.53 -5.67
CA SER A 144 -6.18 -10.22 -5.28
C SER A 144 -7.07 -11.46 -5.32
#